data_AF-A0A6I9TK92-F1
#
_entry.id   AF-A0A6I9TK92-F1
#
_cell.length_a   1.000
_cell.length_b   1.000
_cell.length_c   1.000
_cell.angle_alpha   90.00
_cell.angle_beta   90.00
_cell.angle_gamma   90.00
#
_symmetry.space_group_name_H-M   'P 1'
#
loop_
_entity.id
_entity.type
_entity.pdbx_description
1 polymer ?
#
loop_
_entity_poly.entity_id
_entity_poly.type
_entity_poly.pdbx_seq_one_letter_code
_entity_poly.pdbx_strand_id
1 'polypeptide(L)'
;MAKTRPGKRDVDSYTIRGTNKVVRAGDCVLMRPSESDSAPYVARVEKIEADNRNNVRVRVRWYYRPEEAVGGRRQFHGAKELFLSDHYDVQSAHTIEGKCTVHSFKNYTKLENVGPDDYYCRFEYKPASGAFLPDRVAVYCKCEMPYNPDDLMIQCDECKDWYHPACVDLTIEQAKQLDHFLCSEHGSDEDVKKSHKTPLTNGKAEPKRQKK
;
A
#
# COMPACT_ATOMS: atom_id res chain seq x y z
N MET A 1 -26.41 -13.33 42.49
CA MET A 1 -25.55 -12.12 42.45
C MET A 1 -24.57 -12.26 41.29
N ALA A 2 -24.75 -11.47 40.23
CA ALA A 2 -23.81 -11.43 39.10
C ALA A 2 -22.50 -10.79 39.58
N LYS A 3 -21.39 -11.53 39.56
CA LYS A 3 -20.07 -10.98 39.83
C LYS A 3 -19.71 -10.03 38.68
N THR A 4 -19.90 -8.73 38.87
CA THR A 4 -19.36 -7.69 37.98
C THR A 4 -17.84 -7.85 37.92
N ARG A 5 -17.31 -8.21 36.74
CA ARG A 5 -15.86 -8.39 36.52
C ARG A 5 -15.14 -7.04 36.79
N PRO A 6 -14.23 -6.96 37.77
CA PRO A 6 -13.51 -5.71 38.00
C PRO A 6 -12.33 -5.57 37.03
N GLY A 7 -12.30 -4.46 36.29
CA GLY A 7 -11.07 -3.71 36.00
C GLY A 7 -10.31 -4.06 34.72
N LYS A 8 -10.93 -3.77 33.56
CA LYS A 8 -10.17 -3.36 32.38
C LYS A 8 -10.35 -1.86 32.23
N ARG A 9 -9.26 -1.14 32.00
CA ARG A 9 -9.28 0.30 31.71
C ARG A 9 -8.69 0.56 30.34
N ASP A 10 -9.32 1.47 29.62
CA ASP A 10 -8.80 1.97 28.36
C ASP A 10 -7.62 2.90 28.67
N VAL A 11 -6.57 2.79 27.87
CA VAL A 11 -5.39 3.65 28.01
C VAL A 11 -5.09 4.32 26.68
N ASP A 12 -4.66 5.58 26.74
CA ASP A 12 -4.49 6.40 25.53
C ASP A 12 -3.22 6.07 24.74
N SER A 13 -2.25 5.42 25.41
CA SER A 13 -0.96 5.12 24.79
C SER A 13 -0.19 3.98 25.47
N TYR A 14 0.77 3.43 24.73
CA TYR A 14 1.74 2.43 25.18
C TYR A 14 3.13 2.79 24.65
N THR A 15 4.14 2.80 25.51
CA THR A 15 5.55 2.95 25.09
C THR A 15 6.15 1.58 24.83
N ILE A 16 6.68 1.36 23.63
CA ILE A 16 7.29 0.09 23.24
C ILE A 16 8.53 -0.15 24.12
N ARG A 17 8.55 -1.30 24.83
CA ARG A 17 9.64 -1.63 25.76
C ARG A 17 11.01 -1.56 25.08
N GLY A 18 11.98 -0.96 25.78
CA GLY A 18 13.33 -0.78 25.26
C GLY A 18 13.48 0.37 24.26
N THR A 19 12.43 1.16 24.03
CA THR A 19 12.45 2.32 23.12
C THR A 19 11.71 3.50 23.73
N ASN A 20 11.84 4.69 23.10
CA ASN A 20 11.05 5.87 23.42
C ASN A 20 9.85 6.06 22.47
N LYS A 21 9.50 5.05 21.66
CA LYS A 21 8.40 5.14 20.68
C LYS A 21 7.06 4.88 21.37
N VAL A 22 6.15 5.85 21.25
CA VAL A 22 4.80 5.82 21.82
C VAL A 22 3.78 5.41 20.75
N VAL A 23 2.98 4.41 21.06
CA VAL A 23 1.87 3.87 20.25
C VAL A 23 0.54 4.32 20.83
N ARG A 24 -0.40 4.69 19.97
CA ARG A 24 -1.77 5.13 20.27
C ARG A 24 -2.76 4.41 19.37
N ALA A 25 -4.05 4.47 19.70
CA ALA A 25 -5.09 4.04 18.76
C ALA A 25 -4.99 4.83 17.43
N GLY A 26 -5.17 4.14 16.31
CA GLY A 26 -4.97 4.64 14.95
C GLY A 26 -3.56 4.43 14.40
N ASP A 27 -2.55 4.20 15.24
CA ASP A 27 -1.19 3.92 14.77
C ASP A 27 -1.08 2.56 14.09
N CYS A 28 -0.16 2.45 13.12
CA CYS A 28 0.25 1.18 12.54
C CYS A 28 1.54 0.69 13.20
N VAL A 29 1.60 -0.61 13.46
CA VAL A 29 2.69 -1.26 14.20
C VAL A 29 3.17 -2.52 13.51
N LEU A 30 4.45 -2.82 13.69
CA LEU A 30 5.06 -4.10 13.37
C LEU A 30 4.95 -5.00 14.60
N MET A 31 4.44 -6.21 14.41
CA MET A 31 4.24 -7.19 15.47
C MET A 31 5.03 -8.45 15.17
N ARG A 32 5.63 -9.02 16.22
CA ARG A 32 6.42 -10.24 16.12
C ARG A 32 5.60 -11.37 15.49
N PRO A 33 6.13 -12.06 14.48
CA PRO A 33 5.47 -13.21 13.89
C PRO A 33 5.49 -14.42 14.83
N SER A 34 4.63 -15.40 14.54
CA SER A 34 4.64 -16.67 15.29
C SER A 34 5.87 -17.52 14.96
N GLU A 35 6.41 -17.39 13.74
CA GLU A 35 7.57 -18.11 13.23
C GLU A 35 8.75 -17.14 13.09
N SER A 36 9.94 -17.53 13.58
CA SER A 36 11.10 -16.63 13.73
C SER A 36 11.63 -16.05 12.42
N ASP A 37 11.44 -16.74 11.31
CA ASP A 37 12.02 -16.38 10.02
C ASP A 37 11.03 -15.61 9.12
N SER A 38 9.81 -15.39 9.61
CA SER A 38 8.80 -14.64 8.89
C SER A 38 9.01 -13.13 9.03
N ALA A 39 8.54 -12.36 8.04
CA ALA A 39 8.48 -10.91 8.17
C ALA A 39 7.51 -10.53 9.31
N PRO A 40 7.76 -9.42 10.03
CA PRO A 40 6.82 -8.93 11.04
C PRO A 40 5.43 -8.70 10.45
N TYR A 41 4.40 -9.06 11.23
CA TYR A 41 3.01 -8.76 10.89
C TYR A 41 2.76 -7.27 11.00
N VAL A 42 1.89 -6.75 10.15
CA VAL A 42 1.50 -5.33 10.18
C VAL A 42 0.07 -5.22 10.69
N ALA A 43 -0.15 -4.34 11.66
CA ALA A 43 -1.46 -4.16 12.28
C ALA A 43 -1.75 -2.69 12.53
N ARG A 44 -3.03 -2.31 12.42
CA ARG A 44 -3.53 -1.04 12.95
C ARG A 44 -4.03 -1.25 14.38
N VAL A 45 -3.59 -0.41 15.31
CA VAL A 45 -4.06 -0.43 16.69
C VAL A 45 -5.43 0.22 16.75
N GLU A 46 -6.47 -0.55 17.09
CA GLU A 46 -7.82 -0.05 17.24
C GLU A 46 -8.06 0.47 18.66
N LYS A 47 -7.48 -0.22 19.66
CA LYS A 47 -7.68 0.12 21.08
C LYS A 47 -6.54 -0.43 21.93
N ILE A 48 -6.22 0.25 23.03
CA ILE A 48 -5.25 -0.21 24.03
C ILE A 48 -5.98 -0.35 25.38
N GLU A 49 -5.84 -1.51 26.02
CA GLU A 49 -6.47 -1.83 27.30
C GLU A 49 -5.43 -2.33 28.29
N ALA A 50 -5.49 -1.86 29.54
CA ALA A 50 -4.71 -2.40 30.64
C ALA A 50 -5.60 -3.14 31.64
N ASP A 51 -5.13 -4.29 32.13
CA ASP A 51 -5.76 -4.97 33.25
C ASP A 51 -5.30 -4.40 34.61
N ASN A 52 -5.88 -4.88 35.70
CA ASN A 52 -5.53 -4.48 37.07
C ASN A 52 -4.08 -4.76 37.47
N ARG A 53 -3.38 -5.64 36.73
CA ARG A 53 -1.96 -5.96 36.93
C ARG A 53 -1.06 -5.14 36.02
N ASN A 54 -1.60 -4.13 35.33
CA ASN A 54 -0.92 -3.33 34.31
C ASN A 54 -0.39 -4.16 33.13
N ASN A 55 -0.95 -5.34 32.86
CA ASN A 55 -0.69 -6.02 31.60
C ASN A 55 -1.46 -5.30 30.49
N VAL A 56 -0.71 -4.78 29.51
CA VAL A 56 -1.28 -4.04 28.40
C VAL A 56 -1.55 -4.99 27.24
N ARG A 57 -2.77 -4.93 26.71
CA ARG A 57 -3.20 -5.60 25.49
C ARG A 57 -3.67 -4.58 24.48
N VAL A 58 -3.52 -4.92 23.21
CA VAL A 58 -3.94 -4.12 22.08
C VAL A 58 -4.98 -4.90 21.28
N ARG A 59 -6.12 -4.25 21.01
CA ARG A 59 -7.03 -4.71 19.97
C ARG A 59 -6.50 -4.19 18.64
N VAL A 60 -6.28 -5.08 17.70
CA VAL A 60 -5.67 -4.78 16.41
C VAL A 60 -6.58 -5.18 15.26
N ARG A 61 -6.39 -4.51 14.13
CA ARG A 61 -6.94 -4.89 12.82
C ARG A 61 -5.78 -5.24 11.90
N TRP A 62 -5.77 -6.45 11.36
CA TRP A 62 -4.63 -6.96 10.62
C TRP A 62 -4.55 -6.40 9.20
N TYR A 63 -3.33 -6.07 8.78
CA TYR A 63 -2.98 -5.94 7.38
C TYR A 63 -2.41 -7.26 6.87
N TYR A 64 -2.90 -7.70 5.72
CA TYR A 64 -2.40 -8.88 5.03
C TYR A 64 -1.42 -8.48 3.94
N ARG A 65 -0.36 -9.27 3.78
CA ARG A 65 0.55 -9.15 2.64
C ARG A 65 -0.06 -9.84 1.42
N PRO A 66 0.30 -9.45 0.19
CA PRO A 66 -0.14 -10.12 -1.03
C PRO A 66 0.05 -11.63 -1.05
N GLU A 67 1.13 -12.12 -0.45
CA GLU A 67 1.47 -13.54 -0.34
C GLU A 67 0.50 -14.32 0.56
N GLU A 68 -0.12 -13.65 1.53
CA GLU A 68 -1.03 -14.23 2.52
C GLU A 68 -2.48 -14.26 2.03
N ALA A 69 -2.79 -13.55 0.94
CA ALA A 69 -4.12 -13.48 0.38
C ALA A 69 -4.45 -14.70 -0.50
N VAL A 70 -5.74 -15.04 -0.57
CA VAL A 70 -6.24 -16.06 -1.50
C VAL A 70 -5.94 -15.60 -2.94
N GLY A 71 -5.15 -16.39 -3.66
CA GLY A 71 -4.67 -16.07 -5.02
C GLY A 71 -3.25 -15.50 -5.07
N GLY A 72 -2.64 -15.19 -3.92
CA GLY A 72 -1.25 -14.78 -3.80
C GLY A 72 -0.90 -13.44 -4.44
N ARG A 73 0.40 -13.16 -4.51
CA ARG A 73 0.94 -11.96 -5.14
C ARG A 73 0.68 -11.97 -6.65
N ARG A 74 0.18 -10.85 -7.18
CA ARG A 74 0.01 -10.59 -8.61
C ARG A 74 1.04 -9.55 -9.07
N GLN A 75 1.26 -9.47 -10.38
CA GLN A 75 2.25 -8.55 -10.98
C GLN A 75 2.01 -7.08 -10.66
N PHE A 76 0.75 -6.66 -10.48
CA PHE A 76 0.42 -5.28 -10.14
C PHE A 76 0.56 -4.96 -8.65
N HIS A 77 0.84 -5.96 -7.80
CA HIS A 77 1.00 -5.75 -6.36
C HIS A 77 2.42 -5.24 -6.05
N GLY A 78 2.52 -4.06 -5.46
CA GLY A 78 3.82 -3.49 -5.10
C GLY A 78 4.46 -4.20 -3.90
N ALA A 79 5.78 -4.09 -3.77
CA ALA A 79 6.60 -4.70 -2.73
C ALA A 79 6.18 -4.26 -1.31
N LYS A 80 5.71 -3.01 -1.17
CA LYS A 80 5.24 -2.43 0.09
C LYS A 80 3.71 -2.42 0.22
N GLU A 81 3.00 -3.15 -0.64
CA GLU A 81 1.54 -3.22 -0.60
C GLU A 81 1.04 -4.10 0.55
N LEU A 82 -0.02 -3.63 1.20
CA LEU A 82 -0.76 -4.32 2.25
C LEU A 82 -2.26 -4.21 1.99
N PHE A 83 -3.02 -5.16 2.52
CA PHE A 83 -4.48 -5.18 2.43
C PHE A 83 -5.10 -5.07 3.80
N LEU A 84 -5.95 -4.06 4.00
CA LEU A 84 -6.64 -3.89 5.28
C LEU A 84 -7.73 -4.95 5.41
N SER A 85 -7.60 -5.87 6.36
CA SER A 85 -8.57 -6.96 6.48
C SER A 85 -9.75 -6.63 7.40
N ASP A 86 -10.80 -7.43 7.40
CA ASP A 86 -11.82 -7.45 8.46
C ASP A 86 -11.46 -8.39 9.63
N HIS A 87 -10.22 -8.86 9.70
CA HIS A 87 -9.72 -9.69 10.78
C HIS A 87 -9.22 -8.84 11.96
N TYR A 88 -9.92 -8.95 13.09
CA TYR A 88 -9.56 -8.32 14.35
C TYR A 88 -9.09 -9.34 15.36
N ASP A 89 -8.12 -8.96 16.19
CA ASP A 89 -7.61 -9.79 17.26
C ASP A 89 -7.19 -8.95 18.47
N VAL A 90 -6.93 -9.61 19.61
CA VAL A 90 -6.40 -9.00 20.82
C VAL A 90 -5.07 -9.64 21.17
N GLN A 91 -4.01 -8.85 21.08
CA GLN A 91 -2.64 -9.29 21.33
C GLN A 91 -2.02 -8.59 22.54
N SER A 92 -0.98 -9.20 23.09
CA SER A 92 -0.16 -8.55 24.13
C SER A 92 0.59 -7.36 23.53
N ALA A 93 0.63 -6.21 24.19
CA ALA A 93 1.39 -5.06 23.69
C ALA A 93 2.91 -5.35 23.57
N HIS A 94 3.40 -6.40 24.25
CA HIS A 94 4.78 -6.86 24.20
C HIS A 94 5.20 -7.47 22.85
N THR A 95 4.26 -7.83 21.99
CA THR A 95 4.57 -8.34 20.66
C THR A 95 4.83 -7.21 19.66
N ILE A 96 4.59 -5.95 20.03
CA ILE A 96 4.92 -4.80 19.19
C ILE A 96 6.44 -4.60 19.19
N GLU A 97 7.02 -4.62 17.99
CA GLU A 97 8.47 -4.44 17.77
C GLU A 97 8.80 -3.03 17.28
N GLY A 98 7.85 -2.37 16.61
CA GLY A 98 8.05 -1.03 16.08
C GLY A 98 6.77 -0.37 15.60
N LYS A 99 6.88 0.93 15.26
CA LYS A 99 5.86 1.68 14.52
C LYS A 99 6.21 1.67 13.04
N CYS A 100 5.19 1.63 12.20
CA CYS A 100 5.30 1.79 10.75
C CYS A 100 4.22 2.76 10.25
N THR A 101 4.30 3.14 8.98
CA THR A 101 3.31 3.99 8.33
C THR A 101 2.65 3.24 7.19
N VAL A 102 1.31 3.14 7.22
CA VAL A 102 0.54 2.61 6.09
C VAL A 102 -0.18 3.76 5.42
N HIS A 103 0.35 4.20 4.28
CA HIS A 103 -0.16 5.32 3.50
C HIS A 103 -1.39 4.91 2.68
N SER A 104 -2.23 5.90 2.33
CA SER A 104 -3.11 5.72 1.18
C SER A 104 -2.28 5.65 -0.10
N PHE A 105 -2.77 4.92 -1.12
CA PHE A 105 -2.07 4.82 -2.40
C PHE A 105 -1.62 6.17 -2.97
N LYS A 106 -2.53 7.16 -2.94
CA LYS A 106 -2.29 8.51 -3.44
C LYS A 106 -1.19 9.27 -2.69
N ASN A 107 -1.01 8.98 -1.40
CA ASN A 107 0.04 9.62 -0.61
C ASN A 107 1.37 8.89 -0.82
N TYR A 108 1.34 7.55 -0.91
CA TYR A 108 2.52 6.75 -1.16
C TYR A 108 3.18 7.09 -2.50
N THR A 109 2.41 7.25 -3.58
CA THR A 109 2.95 7.62 -4.90
C THR A 109 3.56 9.02 -4.98
N LYS A 110 3.44 9.82 -3.91
CA LYS A 110 4.04 11.16 -3.81
C LYS A 110 5.28 11.20 -2.92
N LEU A 111 5.63 10.09 -2.28
CA LEU A 111 6.83 10.04 -1.46
C LEU A 111 8.06 10.17 -2.36
N GLU A 112 8.96 11.08 -2.02
CA GLU A 112 10.25 11.20 -2.71
C GLU A 112 11.13 9.98 -2.46
N ASN A 113 11.08 9.44 -1.24
CA ASN A 113 11.83 8.27 -0.82
C ASN A 113 10.93 7.37 0.02
N VAL A 114 10.91 6.08 -0.30
CA VAL A 114 10.17 5.06 0.45
C VAL A 114 11.10 4.45 1.50
N GLY A 115 10.76 4.60 2.78
CA GLY A 115 11.51 4.03 3.88
C GLY A 115 11.26 2.52 4.07
N PRO A 116 12.05 1.85 4.94
CA PRO A 116 11.85 0.45 5.26
C PRO A 116 10.47 0.17 5.90
N ASP A 117 10.00 1.13 6.72
CA ASP A 117 8.75 1.04 7.49
C ASP A 117 7.57 1.78 6.82
N ASP A 118 7.73 2.21 5.56
CA ASP A 118 6.65 2.78 4.75
C ASP A 118 5.96 1.69 3.92
N TYR A 119 4.66 1.62 4.08
CA TYR A 119 3.76 0.72 3.36
C TYR A 119 2.62 1.50 2.73
N TYR A 120 1.84 0.86 1.88
CA TYR A 120 0.60 1.44 1.40
C TYR A 120 -0.53 0.43 1.33
N CYS A 121 -1.74 0.93 1.41
CA CYS A 121 -2.95 0.14 1.29
C CYS A 121 -3.91 0.85 0.33
N ARG A 122 -4.45 0.08 -0.61
CA ARG A 122 -5.50 0.52 -1.55
C ARG A 122 -6.69 -0.41 -1.63
N PHE A 123 -6.60 -1.57 -0.99
CA PHE A 123 -7.66 -2.55 -0.92
C PHE A 123 -8.02 -2.91 0.51
N GLU A 124 -9.30 -3.15 0.73
CA GLU A 124 -9.75 -3.98 1.84
C GLU A 124 -9.82 -5.44 1.37
N TYR A 125 -9.47 -6.37 2.25
CA TYR A 125 -9.47 -7.80 1.98
C TYR A 125 -10.36 -8.54 2.99
N LYS A 126 -11.12 -9.52 2.53
CA LYS A 126 -11.96 -10.37 3.38
C LYS A 126 -11.37 -11.77 3.41
N PRO A 127 -10.55 -12.15 4.41
CA PRO A 127 -9.85 -13.43 4.43
C PRO A 127 -10.79 -14.65 4.34
N ALA A 128 -12.01 -14.54 4.88
CA ALA A 128 -12.98 -15.63 4.87
C ALA A 128 -13.52 -15.96 3.47
N SER A 129 -13.64 -14.96 2.60
CA SER A 129 -14.19 -15.11 1.25
C SER A 129 -13.16 -14.92 0.13
N GLY A 130 -11.98 -14.40 0.43
CA GLY A 130 -10.98 -13.99 -0.56
C GLY A 130 -11.34 -12.72 -1.33
N ALA A 131 -12.41 -12.02 -0.95
CA ALA A 131 -12.90 -10.86 -1.68
C ALA A 131 -12.06 -9.60 -1.41
N PHE A 132 -11.92 -8.76 -2.43
CA PHE A 132 -11.25 -7.46 -2.37
C PHE A 132 -12.24 -6.31 -2.60
N LEU A 133 -12.01 -5.18 -1.93
CA LEU A 133 -12.76 -3.95 -2.12
C LEU A 133 -11.81 -2.75 -2.33
N PRO A 134 -12.11 -1.82 -3.26
CA PRO A 134 -13.21 -1.89 -4.22
C PRO A 134 -13.02 -3.06 -5.19
N ASP A 135 -14.14 -3.61 -5.69
CA ASP A 135 -14.12 -4.70 -6.67
C ASP A 135 -13.76 -4.20 -8.07
N ARG A 136 -13.68 -2.88 -8.28
CA ARG A 136 -13.22 -2.26 -9.52
C ARG A 136 -12.05 -1.33 -9.27
N VAL A 137 -11.06 -1.44 -10.14
CA VAL A 137 -9.82 -0.68 -10.03
C VAL A 137 -9.50 -0.03 -11.36
N ALA A 138 -8.99 1.19 -11.29
CA ALA A 138 -8.40 1.87 -12.42
C ALA A 138 -7.29 1.02 -13.06
N VAL A 139 -7.37 0.82 -14.37
CA VAL A 139 -6.38 0.09 -15.14
C VAL A 139 -5.77 0.98 -16.23
N TYR A 140 -4.53 0.67 -16.57
CA TYR A 140 -3.73 1.45 -17.50
C TYR A 140 -3.04 0.53 -18.51
N CYS A 141 -2.39 1.14 -19.50
CA CYS A 141 -1.60 0.47 -20.53
C CYS A 141 -2.43 -0.50 -21.39
N LYS A 142 -1.79 -1.14 -22.38
CA LYS A 142 -2.41 -2.17 -23.21
C LYS A 142 -2.62 -3.50 -22.45
N CYS A 143 -1.93 -3.70 -21.33
CA CYS A 143 -2.10 -4.88 -20.50
C CYS A 143 -3.34 -4.81 -19.58
N GLU A 144 -3.98 -3.65 -19.47
CA GLU A 144 -5.16 -3.43 -18.61
C GLU A 144 -4.95 -3.86 -17.16
N MET A 145 -3.79 -3.52 -16.61
CA MET A 145 -3.43 -3.83 -15.23
C MET A 145 -3.53 -2.58 -14.34
N PRO A 146 -3.89 -2.73 -13.05
CA PRO A 146 -3.74 -1.65 -12.07
C PRO A 146 -2.29 -1.18 -12.00
N TYR A 147 -2.09 0.11 -11.71
CA TYR A 147 -0.75 0.69 -11.61
C TYR A 147 0.04 0.10 -10.43
N ASN A 148 1.22 -0.45 -10.67
CA ASN A 148 2.17 -0.84 -9.64
C ASN A 148 3.15 0.32 -9.39
N PRO A 149 3.24 0.88 -8.16
CA PRO A 149 4.12 2.02 -7.87
C PRO A 149 5.61 1.70 -7.99
N ASP A 150 6.00 0.42 -8.03
CA ASP A 150 7.39 0.02 -8.22
C ASP A 150 7.78 -0.02 -9.71
N ASP A 151 6.79 -0.01 -10.61
CA ASP A 151 7.01 -0.10 -12.06
C ASP A 151 7.00 1.29 -12.71
N LEU A 152 7.97 1.54 -13.59
CA LEU A 152 8.01 2.76 -14.39
C LEU A 152 6.89 2.75 -15.43
N MET A 153 6.16 3.86 -15.53
CA MET A 153 5.23 4.12 -16.63
C MET A 153 5.53 5.46 -17.28
N ILE A 154 5.28 5.55 -18.58
CA ILE A 154 5.38 6.77 -19.38
C ILE A 154 4.00 7.17 -19.89
N GLN A 155 3.72 8.47 -19.94
CA GLN A 155 2.45 9.02 -20.40
C GLN A 155 2.54 9.41 -21.88
N CYS A 156 1.55 9.01 -22.68
CA CYS A 156 1.42 9.47 -24.07
C CYS A 156 0.95 10.94 -24.10
N ASP A 157 1.58 11.77 -24.91
CA ASP A 157 1.27 13.19 -25.00
C ASP A 157 -0.10 13.48 -25.63
N GLU A 158 -0.62 12.57 -26.45
CA GLU A 158 -1.90 12.74 -27.12
C GLU A 158 -3.05 12.13 -26.32
N CYS A 159 -3.02 10.82 -26.09
CA CYS A 159 -4.11 10.15 -25.39
C CYS A 159 -4.06 10.31 -23.86
N LYS A 160 -2.97 10.84 -23.30
CA LYS A 160 -2.76 10.99 -21.84
C LYS A 160 -2.89 9.70 -21.02
N ASP A 161 -2.88 8.54 -21.67
CA ASP A 161 -2.82 7.23 -21.01
C ASP A 161 -1.38 6.84 -20.68
N TRP A 162 -1.23 5.91 -19.74
CA TRP A 162 0.04 5.48 -19.18
C TRP A 162 0.42 4.09 -19.69
N TYR A 163 1.69 3.91 -20.05
CA TYR A 163 2.20 2.67 -20.60
C TYR A 163 3.47 2.22 -19.90
N HIS A 164 3.60 0.92 -19.65
CA HIS A 164 4.88 0.35 -19.25
C HIS A 164 5.83 0.38 -20.45
N PRO A 165 7.11 0.77 -20.29
CA PRO A 165 8.09 0.77 -21.38
C PRO A 165 8.14 -0.56 -22.13
N ALA A 166 8.19 -1.68 -21.41
CA ALA A 166 8.20 -3.02 -22.00
C ALA A 166 6.93 -3.36 -22.80
N CYS A 167 5.79 -2.73 -22.47
CA CYS A 167 4.56 -2.90 -23.24
C CYS A 167 4.52 -2.05 -24.52
N VAL A 168 5.46 -1.15 -24.74
CA VAL A 168 5.55 -0.34 -25.97
C VAL A 168 6.93 -0.48 -26.61
N ASP A 169 7.57 -1.63 -26.39
CA ASP A 169 8.85 -2.02 -26.97
C ASP A 169 10.00 -1.04 -26.68
N LEU A 170 9.94 -0.39 -25.51
CA LEU A 170 10.99 0.48 -24.98
C LEU A 170 11.69 -0.16 -23.78
N THR A 171 13.00 0.08 -23.66
CA THR A 171 13.72 -0.20 -22.41
C THR A 171 13.46 0.90 -21.38
N ILE A 172 13.72 0.60 -20.10
CA ILE A 172 13.62 1.60 -19.02
C ILE A 172 14.59 2.77 -19.28
N GLU A 173 15.78 2.51 -19.81
CA GLU A 173 16.76 3.55 -20.12
C GLU A 173 16.29 4.47 -21.23
N GLN A 174 15.75 3.91 -22.32
CA GLN A 174 15.17 4.68 -23.41
C GLN A 174 14.00 5.52 -22.90
N ALA A 175 13.08 4.91 -22.15
CA ALA A 175 11.92 5.60 -21.61
C ALA A 175 12.28 6.80 -20.71
N LYS A 176 13.38 6.70 -19.95
CA LYS A 176 13.88 7.80 -19.11
C LYS A 176 14.52 8.95 -19.90
N GLN A 177 14.95 8.71 -21.14
CA GLN A 177 15.59 9.70 -22.01
C GLN A 177 14.60 10.36 -22.99
N LEU A 178 13.34 9.93 -23.01
CA LEU A 178 12.32 10.52 -23.88
C LEU A 178 11.80 11.84 -23.30
N ASP A 179 11.87 12.90 -24.11
CA ASP A 179 11.24 14.19 -23.80
C ASP A 179 9.73 14.17 -24.12
N HIS A 180 9.36 13.47 -25.20
CA HIS A 180 7.99 13.35 -25.70
C HIS A 180 7.72 11.89 -26.08
N PHE A 181 6.53 11.41 -25.78
CA PHE A 181 6.12 10.04 -26.08
C PHE A 181 4.74 10.00 -26.74
N LEU A 182 4.65 9.31 -27.88
CA LEU A 182 3.39 8.96 -28.54
C LEU A 182 3.27 7.44 -28.55
N CYS A 183 2.11 6.93 -28.13
CA CYS A 183 1.87 5.48 -28.14
C CYS A 183 1.61 4.97 -29.57
N SER A 184 1.65 3.65 -29.76
CA SER A 184 1.50 2.99 -31.06
C SER A 184 0.19 3.29 -31.81
N GLU A 185 -0.83 3.81 -31.12
CA GLU A 185 -2.10 4.23 -31.75
C GLU A 185 -2.04 5.65 -32.35
N HIS A 186 -1.07 6.46 -31.93
CA HIS A 186 -0.90 7.86 -32.31
C HIS A 186 0.44 8.14 -33.01
N GLY A 187 1.42 7.24 -32.85
CA GLY A 187 2.67 7.26 -33.59
C GLY A 187 2.62 6.31 -34.78
N SER A 188 2.38 6.83 -35.98
CA SER A 188 2.77 6.15 -37.22
C SER A 188 3.60 7.06 -38.15
N ASP A 189 4.81 6.57 -38.37
CA ASP A 189 5.86 6.73 -39.40
C ASP A 189 6.60 8.03 -39.77
N GLU A 190 6.13 9.27 -39.55
CA GLU A 190 6.84 10.42 -40.18
C GLU A 190 7.03 11.67 -39.31
N ASP A 191 7.34 11.56 -38.01
CA ASP A 191 7.63 12.76 -37.20
C ASP A 191 8.76 12.60 -36.18
N VAL A 192 9.99 12.40 -36.69
CA VAL A 192 11.24 12.71 -35.97
C VAL A 192 11.83 14.02 -36.51
N LYS A 193 11.04 15.10 -36.62
CA LYS A 193 11.57 16.48 -36.75
C LYS A 193 10.66 17.54 -36.16
N LYS A 194 10.76 17.74 -34.84
CA LYS A 194 11.26 18.99 -34.23
C LYS A 194 10.86 19.06 -32.76
N SER A 195 11.89 19.01 -31.92
CA SER A 195 11.84 19.43 -30.54
C SER A 195 11.39 20.89 -30.46
N HIS A 196 10.29 21.15 -29.76
CA HIS A 196 9.97 22.46 -29.24
C HIS A 196 9.67 22.33 -27.74
N LYS A 197 10.57 22.91 -26.94
CA LYS A 197 10.49 22.93 -25.49
C LYS A 197 9.31 23.81 -25.06
N THR A 198 8.39 23.23 -24.29
CA THR A 198 7.51 23.98 -23.41
C THR A 198 7.34 23.27 -22.07
N PRO A 199 7.23 24.00 -20.95
CA PRO A 199 7.35 23.42 -19.61
C PRO A 199 6.08 22.63 -19.24
N LEU A 200 6.25 21.38 -18.79
CA LEU A 200 5.15 20.57 -18.27
C LEU A 200 4.67 21.10 -16.91
N THR A 201 3.42 21.54 -16.85
CA THR A 201 2.67 21.69 -15.60
C THR A 201 2.05 20.35 -15.20
N ASN A 202 2.20 19.98 -13.92
CA ASN A 202 1.60 18.82 -13.27
C ASN A 202 0.07 18.76 -13.49
N GLY A 203 -0.37 17.97 -14.47
CA GLY A 203 -1.76 17.63 -14.70
C GLY A 203 -2.10 16.27 -14.09
N LYS A 204 -3.07 16.22 -13.17
CA LYS A 204 -3.63 14.97 -12.67
C LYS A 204 -4.28 14.22 -13.84
N ALA A 205 -3.78 13.03 -14.17
CA ALA A 205 -4.44 12.13 -15.10
C ALA A 205 -5.50 11.29 -14.36
N GLU A 206 -6.76 11.37 -14.80
CA GLU A 206 -7.80 10.45 -14.35
C GLU A 206 -7.80 9.17 -15.22
N PRO A 207 -8.00 8.00 -14.62
CA PRO A 207 -7.98 6.73 -15.33
C PRO A 207 -9.17 6.62 -16.29
N LYS A 208 -8.88 6.28 -17.55
CA LYS A 208 -9.90 6.11 -18.61
C LYS A 208 -10.64 4.77 -18.53
N ARG A 209 -10.07 3.76 -17.85
CA ARG A 209 -10.54 2.38 -17.85
C ARG A 209 -10.58 1.81 -16.43
N GLN A 210 -11.58 0.95 -16.15
CA GLN A 210 -11.71 0.22 -14.90
C GLN A 210 -11.98 -1.25 -15.17
N LYS A 211 -11.43 -2.13 -14.34
CA LYS A 211 -11.62 -3.59 -14.44
C LYS A 211 -12.05 -4.17 -13.11
N LYS A 212 -12.85 -5.23 -13.18
CA LYS A 212 -13.32 -6.02 -12.04
C LYS A 212 -12.32 -7.12 -11.69
#